data_AF-A0A855IXN8-F1
#
_entry.id   AF-A0A855IXN8-F1
#
_cell.length_a   1.000
_cell.length_b   1.000
_cell.length_c   1.000
_cell.angle_alpha   90.00
_cell.angle_beta   90.00
_cell.angle_gamma   90.00
#
_symmetry.space_group_name_H-M   'P 1'
#
loop_
_entity.id
_entity.type
_entity.pdbx_description
1 polymer ?
#
loop_
_entity_poly.entity_id
_entity_poly.type
_entity_poly.pdbx_seq_one_letter_code
_entity_poly.pdbx_strand_id
1 'polypeptide(L)'
;MTATNYLNELNQKYLATHKAKEDFFWDTYMGISDDHNGSTQAQTQWTEFLSAAEQITTIEKHISAIDEIQDTEEKESTLTGLNGWLATFKSHAIESQQSQKLKADLIKFEADLFEKKQNHVMTYVNEASEDTEGSLPVLGSAVRSNGNEKVRLSAHQALLDLEQWLLANGFIELIKKRNQFAQSLGFNTFFDYSVVKTEQMTTEQLFTILDDFDARTRDSHQKSLANLAKQKGKSALQAHNFTYSFAGDVMNDLDPYVPFSKSLRRWIESFGRLNIEYSQATLKLDLLDRKGKYPNGFCHGPIPSFYDQDAWVAAQVNFTSNAKPDQIGSGYDGINTLFHEGGHAAHFANVKMNAPCFSQEFAPTSMAYAETQSMFCDSLLNDADWLKQYALNADGQPVPDDLIKAIIDNKQPFRAYQERSILVVPYFERALYELADEDLTPEKITALARSSEKAILGLACSPRPLMAIPHLLSDEASCSYQGYLLAHMAVYQTRAYFTDKFGYLTDNPEIGPLLAKHYWHKGNSVNHNGTIESLTGEGFNAKYLADECNLSPQEAWAIEEQKIKQLSTRKRATVADLNAKISIVDGATELANNDESNNKMCDEFEQFIVGQYGR
;
A
#
# COMPACT_ATOMS: atom_id res chain seq x y z
N MET A 1 8.83 -14.88 -38.18
CA MET A 1 9.11 -15.05 -36.74
C MET A 1 8.02 -15.94 -36.19
N THR A 2 8.35 -17.01 -35.47
CA THR A 2 7.35 -17.86 -34.80
C THR A 2 6.72 -17.11 -33.62
N ALA A 3 5.57 -17.56 -33.13
CA ALA A 3 4.94 -16.96 -31.94
C ALA A 3 5.84 -17.06 -30.69
N THR A 4 6.52 -18.20 -30.50
CA THR A 4 7.48 -18.41 -29.41
C THR A 4 8.65 -17.43 -29.48
N ASN A 5 9.25 -17.25 -30.66
CA ASN A 5 10.36 -16.30 -30.83
C ASN A 5 9.91 -14.86 -30.55
N TYR A 6 8.71 -14.49 -31.00
CA TYR A 6 8.14 -13.18 -30.74
C TYR A 6 7.93 -12.93 -29.23
N LEU A 7 7.37 -13.91 -28.49
CA LEU A 7 7.23 -13.82 -27.03
C LEU A 7 8.58 -13.61 -26.34
N ASN A 8 9.60 -14.39 -26.73
CA ASN A 8 10.93 -14.29 -26.16
C ASN A 8 11.59 -12.93 -26.45
N GLU A 9 11.50 -12.43 -27.68
CA GLU A 9 12.00 -11.10 -28.04
C GLU A 9 11.28 -9.99 -27.26
N LEU A 10 9.97 -10.13 -27.05
CA LEU A 10 9.17 -9.18 -26.28
C LEU A 10 9.58 -9.16 -24.80
N ASN A 11 9.79 -10.33 -24.19
CA ASN A 11 10.30 -10.46 -22.83
C ASN A 11 11.65 -9.75 -22.66
N GLN A 12 12.59 -10.01 -23.58
CA GLN A 12 13.94 -9.43 -23.52
C GLN A 12 13.91 -7.91 -23.71
N LYS A 13 13.09 -7.40 -24.65
CA LYS A 13 12.93 -5.96 -24.87
C LYS A 13 12.35 -5.26 -23.64
N TYR A 14 11.36 -5.88 -22.99
CA TYR A 14 10.80 -5.34 -21.76
C TYR A 14 11.85 -5.30 -20.65
N LEU A 15 12.57 -6.40 -20.39
CA LEU A 15 13.57 -6.46 -19.32
C LEU A 15 14.65 -5.38 -19.48
N ALA A 16 15.15 -5.18 -20.70
CA ALA A 16 16.15 -4.15 -20.96
C ALA A 16 15.61 -2.73 -20.67
N THR A 17 14.37 -2.45 -21.08
CA THR A 17 13.74 -1.14 -20.91
C THR A 17 13.35 -0.88 -19.45
N HIS A 18 12.77 -1.89 -18.80
CA HIS A 18 12.33 -1.83 -17.40
C HIS A 18 13.51 -1.67 -16.47
N LYS A 19 14.54 -2.52 -16.59
CA LYS A 19 15.70 -2.46 -15.70
C LYS A 19 16.39 -1.09 -15.78
N ALA A 20 16.57 -0.55 -16.98
CA ALA A 20 17.16 0.78 -17.14
C ALA A 20 16.33 1.86 -16.43
N LYS A 21 14.99 1.82 -16.57
CA LYS A 21 14.08 2.72 -15.85
C LYS A 21 14.21 2.57 -14.33
N GLU A 22 14.20 1.34 -13.82
CA GLU A 22 14.25 1.07 -12.38
C GLU A 22 15.59 1.42 -11.74
N ASP A 23 16.71 1.22 -12.44
CA ASP A 23 18.03 1.63 -11.96
C ASP A 23 18.09 3.17 -11.80
N PHE A 24 17.64 3.93 -12.81
CA PHE A 24 17.57 5.39 -12.71
C PHE A 24 16.57 5.86 -11.65
N PHE A 25 15.42 5.19 -11.53
CA PHE A 25 14.43 5.48 -10.50
C PHE A 25 15.06 5.36 -9.11
N TRP A 26 15.71 4.24 -8.80
CA TRP A 26 16.38 4.03 -7.53
C TRP A 26 17.44 5.10 -7.26
N ASP A 27 18.37 5.32 -8.20
CA ASP A 27 19.50 6.23 -7.98
C ASP A 27 19.04 7.68 -7.77
N THR A 28 18.02 8.13 -8.50
CA THR A 28 17.49 9.50 -8.36
C THR A 28 16.61 9.65 -7.11
N TYR A 29 15.71 8.70 -6.83
CA TYR A 29 14.82 8.78 -5.65
C TYR A 29 15.59 8.58 -4.34
N MET A 30 16.69 7.83 -4.36
CA MET A 30 17.55 7.65 -3.20
C MET A 30 18.57 8.80 -3.04
N GLY A 31 18.57 9.81 -3.91
CA GLY A 31 19.52 10.91 -3.84
C GLY A 31 20.98 10.46 -4.03
N ILE A 32 21.20 9.39 -4.80
CA ILE A 32 22.52 8.86 -5.18
C ILE A 32 23.02 9.56 -6.45
N SER A 33 22.10 9.91 -7.35
CA SER A 33 22.37 10.58 -8.62
C SER A 33 21.43 11.75 -8.86
N ASP A 34 21.96 12.81 -9.49
CA ASP A 34 21.19 13.97 -9.96
C ASP A 34 20.83 13.87 -11.46
N ASP A 35 20.99 12.68 -12.09
CA ASP A 35 20.67 12.46 -13.52
C ASP A 35 19.16 12.35 -13.78
N HIS A 36 18.45 13.44 -13.53
CA HIS A 36 17.01 13.56 -13.80
C HIS A 36 16.67 13.47 -15.29
N ASN A 37 17.60 13.84 -16.18
CA ASN A 37 17.41 13.74 -17.63
C ASN A 37 17.44 12.29 -18.10
N GLY A 38 18.42 11.50 -17.65
CA GLY A 38 18.50 10.07 -17.91
C GLY A 38 17.28 9.34 -17.36
N SER A 39 16.87 9.65 -16.12
CA SER A 39 15.65 9.11 -15.52
C SER A 39 14.39 9.42 -16.34
N THR A 40 14.21 10.68 -16.75
CA THR A 40 13.07 11.09 -17.60
C THR A 40 13.07 10.36 -18.95
N GLN A 41 14.24 10.19 -19.56
CA GLN A 41 14.37 9.48 -20.84
C GLN A 41 14.03 7.99 -20.69
N ALA A 42 14.54 7.33 -19.65
CA ALA A 42 14.27 5.92 -19.39
C ALA A 42 12.79 5.67 -19.06
N GLN A 43 12.19 6.54 -18.24
CA GLN A 43 10.75 6.52 -17.96
C GLN A 43 9.93 6.68 -19.25
N THR A 44 10.30 7.63 -20.11
CA THR A 44 9.63 7.86 -21.39
C THR A 44 9.66 6.61 -22.28
N GLN A 45 10.84 5.98 -22.43
CA GLN A 45 10.99 4.77 -23.25
C GLN A 45 10.16 3.60 -22.70
N TRP A 46 10.09 3.44 -21.38
CA TRP A 46 9.26 2.43 -20.74
C TRP A 46 7.77 2.68 -20.95
N THR A 47 7.32 3.94 -20.78
CA THR A 47 5.92 4.32 -21.04
C THR A 47 5.55 4.14 -22.52
N GLU A 48 6.42 4.53 -23.46
CA GLU A 48 6.22 4.31 -24.89
C GLU A 48 6.13 2.81 -25.22
N PHE A 49 6.94 1.97 -24.56
CA PHE A 49 6.83 0.53 -24.71
C PHE A 49 5.45 0.04 -24.27
N LEU A 50 5.01 0.32 -23.04
CA LEU A 50 3.75 -0.19 -22.50
C LEU A 50 2.51 0.36 -23.21
N SER A 51 2.57 1.56 -23.76
CA SER A 51 1.43 2.20 -24.44
C SER A 51 1.34 1.93 -25.95
N ALA A 52 2.22 1.09 -26.48
CA ALA A 52 2.30 0.74 -27.91
C ALA A 52 1.09 -0.08 -28.39
N ALA A 53 0.03 0.61 -28.85
CA ALA A 53 -1.22 -0.01 -29.28
C ALA A 53 -1.05 -1.04 -30.41
N GLU A 54 -0.05 -0.88 -31.28
CA GLU A 54 0.24 -1.84 -32.35
C GLU A 54 0.66 -3.23 -31.85
N GLN A 55 1.14 -3.32 -30.59
CA GLN A 55 1.47 -4.60 -29.96
C GLN A 55 0.23 -5.46 -29.74
N ILE A 56 -0.94 -4.85 -29.48
CA ILE A 56 -2.21 -5.56 -29.29
C ILE A 56 -2.54 -6.36 -30.54
N THR A 57 -2.62 -5.70 -31.70
CA THR A 57 -2.94 -6.36 -32.97
C THR A 57 -1.87 -7.38 -33.38
N THR A 58 -0.59 -7.10 -33.07
CA THR A 58 0.51 -8.01 -33.37
C THR A 58 0.42 -9.30 -32.55
N ILE A 59 0.14 -9.19 -31.25
CA ILE A 59 -0.06 -10.32 -30.36
C ILE A 59 -1.30 -11.13 -30.76
N GLU A 60 -2.42 -10.48 -31.07
CA GLU A 60 -3.65 -11.15 -31.51
C GLU A 60 -3.44 -11.97 -32.79
N LYS A 61 -2.59 -11.48 -33.71
CA LYS A 61 -2.18 -12.23 -34.90
C LYS A 61 -1.34 -13.47 -34.53
N HIS A 62 -0.40 -13.35 -33.60
CA HIS A 62 0.40 -14.49 -33.13
C HIS A 62 -0.46 -15.52 -32.39
N ILE A 63 -1.42 -15.09 -31.57
CA ILE A 63 -2.40 -15.96 -30.92
C ILE A 63 -3.26 -16.69 -31.96
N SER A 64 -3.70 -16.00 -33.02
CA SER A 64 -4.50 -16.62 -34.09
C SER A 64 -3.71 -17.67 -34.90
N ALA A 65 -2.38 -17.57 -34.92
CA ALA A 65 -1.48 -18.51 -35.57
C ALA A 65 -0.90 -19.58 -34.62
N ILE A 66 -1.41 -19.68 -33.37
CA ILE A 66 -0.83 -20.55 -32.34
C ILE A 66 -0.88 -22.05 -32.71
N ASP A 67 -1.83 -22.45 -33.56
CA ASP A 67 -1.98 -23.83 -34.06
C ASP A 67 -0.84 -24.26 -35.01
N GLU A 68 0.02 -23.33 -35.45
CA GLU A 68 1.23 -23.66 -36.20
C GLU A 68 2.27 -24.38 -35.33
N ILE A 69 2.25 -24.15 -34.00
CA ILE A 69 3.13 -24.84 -33.04
C ILE A 69 2.61 -26.27 -32.84
N GLN A 70 3.44 -27.25 -33.22
CA GLN A 70 3.08 -28.68 -33.14
C GLN A 70 3.26 -29.27 -31.75
N ASP A 71 4.26 -28.77 -31.00
CA ASP A 71 4.49 -29.20 -29.63
C ASP A 71 3.41 -28.62 -28.70
N THR A 72 2.76 -29.48 -27.92
CA THR A 72 1.60 -29.07 -27.10
C THR A 72 2.01 -28.23 -25.90
N GLU A 73 3.15 -28.53 -25.28
CA GLU A 73 3.66 -27.81 -24.11
C GLU A 73 4.18 -26.42 -24.53
N GLU A 74 4.93 -26.35 -25.64
CA GLU A 74 5.38 -25.09 -26.25
C GLU A 74 4.18 -24.21 -26.62
N LYS A 75 3.14 -24.81 -27.20
CA LYS A 75 1.92 -24.10 -27.61
C LYS A 75 1.20 -23.49 -26.42
N GLU A 76 0.97 -24.27 -25.35
CA GLU A 76 0.30 -23.80 -24.14
C GLU A 76 1.11 -22.71 -23.41
N SER A 77 2.41 -22.91 -23.27
CA SER A 77 3.33 -21.93 -22.67
C SER A 77 3.33 -20.62 -23.48
N THR A 78 3.49 -20.71 -24.81
CA THR A 78 3.50 -19.53 -25.68
C THR A 78 2.17 -18.77 -25.62
N LEU A 79 1.04 -19.49 -25.64
CA LEU A 79 -0.28 -18.87 -25.52
C LEU A 79 -0.45 -18.15 -24.16
N THR A 80 0.03 -18.76 -23.08
CA THR A 80 -0.01 -18.16 -21.74
C THR A 80 0.76 -16.84 -21.71
N GLY A 81 2.01 -16.83 -22.17
CA GLY A 81 2.84 -15.63 -22.19
C GLY A 81 2.27 -14.52 -23.08
N LEU A 82 1.77 -14.87 -24.26
CA LEU A 82 1.12 -13.91 -25.17
C LEU A 82 -0.14 -13.31 -24.58
N ASN A 83 -0.97 -14.09 -23.88
CA ASN A 83 -2.15 -13.57 -23.20
C ASN A 83 -1.80 -12.63 -22.04
N GLY A 84 -0.73 -12.91 -21.29
CA GLY A 84 -0.22 -12.00 -20.25
C GLY A 84 0.23 -10.65 -20.82
N TRP A 85 0.97 -10.68 -21.93
CA TRP A 85 1.34 -9.44 -22.64
C TRP A 85 0.14 -8.72 -23.22
N LEU A 86 -0.83 -9.45 -23.80
CA LEU A 86 -2.04 -8.85 -24.33
C LEU A 86 -2.83 -8.11 -23.25
N ALA A 87 -2.96 -8.71 -22.05
CA ALA A 87 -3.59 -8.07 -20.91
C ALA A 87 -2.82 -6.81 -20.50
N THR A 88 -1.49 -6.89 -20.42
CA THR A 88 -0.63 -5.74 -20.09
C THR A 88 -0.82 -4.59 -21.09
N PHE A 89 -0.70 -4.83 -22.39
CA PHE A 89 -0.90 -3.77 -23.38
C PHE A 89 -2.33 -3.22 -23.38
N LYS A 90 -3.36 -4.06 -23.19
CA LYS A 90 -4.76 -3.58 -23.10
C LYS A 90 -5.01 -2.70 -21.88
N SER A 91 -4.26 -2.89 -20.79
CA SER A 91 -4.34 -2.03 -19.60
C SER A 91 -3.66 -0.67 -19.76
N HIS A 92 -2.72 -0.53 -20.70
CA HIS A 92 -1.89 0.67 -20.85
C HIS A 92 -2.12 1.46 -22.15
N ALA A 93 -2.40 0.77 -23.25
CA ALA A 93 -2.55 1.37 -24.56
C ALA A 93 -3.90 2.09 -24.71
N ILE A 94 -3.87 3.22 -25.43
CA ILE A 94 -5.05 3.97 -25.83
C ILE A 94 -5.10 3.93 -27.35
N GLU A 95 -6.07 3.23 -27.94
CA GLU A 95 -6.10 2.96 -29.39
C GLU A 95 -6.52 4.19 -30.23
N SER A 96 -7.46 4.98 -29.73
CA SER A 96 -7.97 6.15 -30.46
C SER A 96 -7.03 7.35 -30.35
N GLN A 97 -6.65 7.93 -31.50
CA GLN A 97 -5.87 9.19 -31.55
C GLN A 97 -6.55 10.33 -30.78
N GLN A 98 -7.88 10.37 -30.78
CA GLN A 98 -8.62 11.37 -30.02
C GLN A 98 -8.42 11.19 -28.51
N SER A 99 -8.53 9.96 -28.02
CA SER A 99 -8.35 9.64 -26.60
C SER A 99 -6.89 9.82 -26.16
N GLN A 100 -5.91 9.50 -27.03
CA GLN A 100 -4.50 9.78 -26.78
C GLN A 100 -4.26 11.28 -26.59
N LYS A 101 -4.86 12.13 -27.44
CA LYS A 101 -4.75 13.58 -27.30
C LYS A 101 -5.38 14.08 -26.00
N LEU A 102 -6.57 13.59 -25.65
CA LEU A 102 -7.21 13.93 -24.37
C LEU A 102 -6.35 13.54 -23.18
N LYS A 103 -5.71 12.37 -23.22
CA LYS A 103 -4.79 11.91 -22.18
C LYS A 103 -3.55 12.80 -22.07
N ALA A 104 -2.94 13.16 -23.20
CA ALA A 104 -1.78 14.06 -23.20
C ALA A 104 -2.12 15.45 -22.65
N ASP A 105 -3.28 16.00 -23.03
CA ASP A 105 -3.79 17.27 -22.50
C ASP A 105 -4.05 17.18 -20.98
N LEU A 106 -4.56 16.04 -20.50
CA LEU A 106 -4.77 15.77 -19.08
C LEU A 106 -3.45 15.69 -18.30
N ILE A 107 -2.47 14.94 -18.78
CA ILE A 107 -1.14 14.81 -18.15
C ILE A 107 -0.49 16.19 -17.99
N LYS A 108 -0.54 17.02 -19.05
CA LYS A 108 -0.03 18.39 -18.99
C LYS A 108 -0.78 19.23 -17.96
N PHE A 109 -2.11 19.15 -17.93
CA PHE A 109 -2.92 19.89 -16.98
C PHE A 109 -2.62 19.50 -15.52
N GLU A 110 -2.43 18.20 -15.25
CA GLU A 110 -2.06 17.70 -13.93
C GLU A 110 -0.69 18.20 -13.49
N ALA A 111 0.30 18.21 -14.40
CA ALA A 111 1.63 18.76 -14.11
C ALA A 111 1.55 20.25 -13.72
N ASP A 112 0.79 21.05 -14.48
CA ASP A 112 0.58 22.48 -14.19
C ASP A 112 -0.13 22.69 -12.83
N LEU A 113 -1.13 21.85 -12.51
CA LEU A 113 -1.84 21.91 -11.22
C LEU A 113 -0.94 21.48 -10.05
N PHE A 114 -0.13 20.45 -10.25
CA PHE A 114 0.83 19.96 -9.27
C PHE A 114 1.88 21.04 -8.96
N GLU A 115 2.43 21.71 -9.97
CA GLU A 115 3.36 22.83 -9.78
C GLU A 115 2.71 23.97 -8.99
N LYS A 116 1.46 24.36 -9.32
CA LYS A 116 0.72 25.37 -8.54
C LYS A 116 0.56 24.96 -7.08
N LYS A 117 0.23 23.68 -6.82
CA LYS A 117 0.06 23.15 -5.47
C LYS A 117 1.38 23.12 -4.70
N GLN A 118 2.49 22.73 -5.33
CA GLN A 118 3.81 22.75 -4.69
C GLN A 118 4.21 24.16 -4.25
N ASN A 119 3.81 25.17 -5.02
CA ASN A 119 4.04 26.58 -4.69
C ASN A 119 3.01 27.19 -3.72
N HIS A 120 1.98 26.44 -3.33
CA HIS A 120 0.98 26.90 -2.38
C HIS A 120 1.44 26.68 -0.94
N VAL A 121 1.76 27.78 -0.25
CA VAL A 121 2.14 27.76 1.16
C VAL A 121 0.89 27.71 2.04
N MET A 122 0.79 26.67 2.87
CA MET A 122 -0.20 26.58 3.94
C MET A 122 0.43 27.03 5.26
N THR A 123 -0.31 27.80 6.06
CA THR A 123 0.14 28.31 7.36
C THR A 123 -0.82 27.91 8.47
N TYR A 124 -0.29 27.68 9.66
CA TYR A 124 -1.07 27.45 10.88
C TYR A 124 -0.43 28.15 12.08
N VAL A 125 -1.18 28.29 13.18
CA VAL A 125 -0.70 28.93 14.40
C VAL A 125 -0.03 27.88 15.29
N ASN A 126 1.25 28.06 15.59
CA ASN A 126 2.03 27.14 16.44
C ASN A 126 1.75 27.37 17.95
N GLU A 127 2.44 26.63 18.82
CA GLU A 127 2.27 26.76 20.28
C GLU A 127 2.75 28.12 20.84
N ALA A 128 3.69 28.78 20.17
CA ALA A 128 4.15 30.13 20.49
C ALA A 128 3.17 31.22 20.02
N SER A 129 2.04 30.84 19.41
CA SER A 129 1.06 31.75 18.80
C SER A 129 1.62 32.53 17.60
N GLU A 130 2.55 31.92 16.86
CA GLU A 130 3.15 32.48 15.65
C GLU A 130 2.62 31.72 14.41
N ASP A 131 2.47 32.45 13.29
CA ASP A 131 2.16 31.83 12.01
C ASP A 131 3.39 31.08 11.49
N THR A 132 3.24 29.78 11.23
CA THR A 132 4.29 28.94 10.68
C THR A 132 3.80 28.14 9.49
N GLU A 133 4.69 27.84 8.56
CA GLU A 133 4.39 26.97 7.42
C GLU A 133 4.15 25.53 7.91
N GLY A 134 3.16 24.86 7.31
CA GLY A 134 2.83 23.47 7.62
C GLY A 134 2.56 22.68 6.34
N SER A 135 3.37 21.68 6.06
CA SER A 135 3.07 20.68 5.03
C SER A 135 1.90 19.79 5.44
N LEU A 136 1.30 19.04 4.51
CA LEU A 136 0.20 18.13 4.81
C LEU A 136 0.51 17.14 5.97
N PRO A 137 1.70 16.49 6.02
CA PRO A 137 2.08 15.67 7.18
C PRO A 137 2.15 16.45 8.49
N VAL A 138 2.70 17.67 8.47
CA VAL A 138 2.82 18.53 9.66
C VAL A 138 1.44 18.93 10.20
N LEU A 139 0.56 19.42 9.33
CA LEU A 139 -0.81 19.81 9.70
C LEU A 139 -1.60 18.60 10.22
N GLY A 140 -1.50 17.45 9.54
CA GLY A 140 -2.14 16.22 9.99
C GLY A 140 -1.62 15.74 11.34
N SER A 141 -0.31 15.83 11.59
CA SER A 141 0.29 15.49 12.88
C SER A 141 -0.18 16.42 14.00
N ALA A 142 -0.22 17.73 13.72
CA ALA A 142 -0.72 18.73 14.66
C ALA A 142 -2.17 18.45 15.05
N VAL A 143 -3.06 18.20 14.08
CA VAL A 143 -4.48 17.83 14.34
C VAL A 143 -4.60 16.57 15.18
N ARG A 144 -3.75 15.55 14.97
CA ARG A 144 -3.84 14.27 15.68
C ARG A 144 -3.29 14.30 17.10
N SER A 145 -2.22 15.05 17.36
CA SER A 145 -1.39 14.82 18.55
C SER A 145 -1.03 16.07 19.36
N ASN A 146 -1.20 17.29 18.80
CA ASN A 146 -0.77 18.48 19.52
C ASN A 146 -1.66 18.73 20.77
N GLY A 147 -1.05 19.01 21.92
CA GLY A 147 -1.76 19.20 23.18
C GLY A 147 -2.63 20.46 23.24
N ASN A 148 -2.33 21.47 22.42
CA ASN A 148 -3.05 22.75 22.39
C ASN A 148 -4.18 22.74 21.34
N GLU A 149 -5.43 22.86 21.81
CA GLU A 149 -6.61 22.86 20.94
C GLU A 149 -6.59 23.97 19.87
N LYS A 150 -6.02 25.15 20.18
CA LYS A 150 -5.94 26.24 19.21
C LYS A 150 -5.03 25.90 18.05
N VAL A 151 -3.92 25.22 18.33
CA VAL A 151 -3.00 24.72 17.30
C VAL A 151 -3.72 23.71 16.42
N ARG A 152 -4.40 22.73 17.02
CA ARG A 152 -5.18 21.73 16.27
C ARG A 152 -6.25 22.38 15.38
N LEU A 153 -6.99 23.35 15.92
CA LEU A 153 -8.02 24.08 15.18
C LEU A 153 -7.42 24.85 14.00
N SER A 154 -6.33 25.58 14.20
CA SER A 154 -5.67 26.33 13.11
C SER A 154 -5.09 25.41 12.03
N ALA A 155 -4.52 24.27 12.42
CA ALA A 155 -4.00 23.28 11.49
C ALA A 155 -5.12 22.61 10.68
N HIS A 156 -6.26 22.32 11.32
CA HIS A 156 -7.44 21.81 10.61
C HIS A 156 -8.03 22.85 9.66
N GLN A 157 -8.08 24.12 10.06
CA GLN A 157 -8.51 25.22 9.19
C GLN A 157 -7.61 25.35 7.96
N ALA A 158 -6.30 25.22 8.10
CA ALA A 158 -5.37 25.24 6.97
C ALA A 158 -5.67 24.11 5.96
N LEU A 159 -6.09 22.92 6.42
CA LEU A 159 -6.53 21.84 5.54
C LEU A 159 -7.84 22.16 4.82
N LEU A 160 -8.79 22.85 5.48
CA LEU A 160 -10.03 23.30 4.86
C LEU A 160 -9.78 24.40 3.82
N ASP A 161 -8.86 25.32 4.12
CA ASP A 161 -8.45 26.39 3.21
C ASP A 161 -7.79 25.81 1.95
N LEU A 162 -7.02 24.72 2.08
CA LEU A 162 -6.52 23.96 0.94
C LEU A 162 -7.65 23.41 0.06
N GLU A 163 -8.74 22.87 0.63
CA GLU A 163 -9.88 22.39 -0.17
C GLU A 163 -10.44 23.52 -1.03
N GLN A 164 -10.63 24.71 -0.45
CA GLN A 164 -11.16 25.88 -1.16
C GLN A 164 -10.17 26.40 -2.21
N TRP A 165 -8.88 26.39 -1.88
CA TRP A 165 -7.83 26.76 -2.83
C TRP A 165 -7.85 25.82 -4.05
N LEU A 166 -7.95 24.51 -3.86
CA LEU A 166 -8.01 23.54 -4.96
C LEU A 166 -9.21 23.78 -5.88
N LEU A 167 -10.38 24.04 -5.31
CA LEU A 167 -11.61 24.34 -6.06
C LEU A 167 -11.45 25.59 -6.93
N ALA A 168 -10.70 26.60 -6.46
CA ALA A 168 -10.43 27.82 -7.20
C ALA A 168 -9.26 27.70 -8.21
N ASN A 169 -8.40 26.68 -8.09
CA ASN A 169 -7.12 26.62 -8.81
C ASN A 169 -6.98 25.48 -9.83
N GLY A 170 -8.08 24.79 -10.15
CA GLY A 170 -8.13 23.88 -11.30
C GLY A 170 -8.71 22.49 -11.00
N PHE A 171 -9.08 22.19 -9.76
CA PHE A 171 -9.64 20.88 -9.41
C PHE A 171 -10.94 20.58 -10.17
N ILE A 172 -11.84 21.56 -10.31
CA ILE A 172 -13.09 21.39 -11.08
C ILE A 172 -12.81 21.03 -12.55
N GLU A 173 -11.87 21.73 -13.17
CA GLU A 173 -11.51 21.49 -14.57
C GLU A 173 -10.78 20.16 -14.75
N LEU A 174 -10.04 19.70 -13.74
CA LEU A 174 -9.45 18.36 -13.71
C LEU A 174 -10.53 17.28 -13.81
N ILE A 175 -11.58 17.38 -12.97
CA ILE A 175 -12.70 16.42 -12.95
C ILE A 175 -13.39 16.36 -14.33
N LYS A 176 -13.67 17.51 -14.94
CA LYS A 176 -14.28 17.58 -16.28
C LYS A 176 -13.41 16.91 -17.35
N LYS A 177 -12.10 17.20 -17.36
CA LYS A 177 -11.15 16.62 -18.33
C LYS A 177 -11.05 15.10 -18.18
N ARG A 178 -11.02 14.61 -16.94
CA ARG A 178 -11.02 13.18 -16.63
C ARG A 178 -12.28 12.49 -17.13
N ASN A 179 -13.46 13.06 -16.87
CA ASN A 179 -14.72 12.54 -17.40
C ASN A 179 -14.76 12.56 -18.93
N GLN A 180 -14.31 13.64 -19.57
CA GLN A 180 -14.22 13.73 -21.03
C GLN A 180 -13.32 12.63 -21.61
N PHE A 181 -12.17 12.38 -20.97
CA PHE A 181 -11.27 11.29 -21.35
C PHE A 181 -11.94 9.92 -21.22
N ALA A 182 -12.55 9.62 -20.07
CA ALA A 182 -13.22 8.35 -19.83
C ALA A 182 -14.40 8.10 -20.78
N GLN A 183 -15.19 9.14 -21.08
CA GLN A 183 -16.28 9.09 -22.05
C GLN A 183 -15.80 8.83 -23.47
N SER A 184 -14.61 9.34 -23.85
CA SER A 184 -14.00 9.01 -25.14
C SER A 184 -13.64 7.53 -25.28
N LEU A 185 -13.49 6.82 -24.15
CA LEU A 185 -13.23 5.38 -24.08
C LEU A 185 -14.50 4.55 -23.89
N GLY A 186 -15.68 5.18 -23.83
CA GLY A 186 -16.97 4.50 -23.68
C GLY A 186 -17.44 4.30 -22.24
N PHE A 187 -16.80 4.90 -21.24
CA PHE A 187 -17.22 4.88 -19.84
C PHE A 187 -18.12 6.07 -19.50
N ASN A 188 -19.03 5.94 -18.53
CA ASN A 188 -19.88 7.06 -18.12
C ASN A 188 -19.09 8.13 -17.37
N THR A 189 -18.21 7.68 -16.46
CA THR A 189 -17.39 8.53 -15.60
C THR A 189 -15.94 8.04 -15.57
N PHE A 190 -15.03 8.90 -15.12
CA PHE A 190 -13.65 8.51 -14.86
C PHE A 190 -13.51 7.50 -13.72
N PHE A 191 -14.43 7.50 -12.75
CA PHE A 191 -14.48 6.48 -11.71
C PHE A 191 -14.71 5.09 -12.31
N ASP A 192 -15.68 4.94 -13.21
CA ASP A 192 -15.97 3.65 -13.88
C ASP A 192 -14.77 3.13 -14.67
N TYR A 193 -14.12 4.02 -15.43
CA TYR A 193 -12.90 3.71 -16.16
C TYR A 193 -11.80 3.20 -15.23
N SER A 194 -11.56 3.92 -14.13
CA SER A 194 -10.46 3.64 -13.20
C SER A 194 -10.66 2.31 -12.48
N VAL A 195 -11.87 2.01 -12.00
CA VAL A 195 -12.17 0.74 -11.31
C VAL A 195 -11.99 -0.45 -12.25
N VAL A 196 -12.46 -0.36 -13.50
CA VAL A 196 -12.27 -1.45 -14.48
C VAL A 196 -10.80 -1.64 -14.81
N LYS A 197 -10.05 -0.55 -15.02
CA LYS A 197 -8.62 -0.60 -15.35
C LYS A 197 -7.78 -1.19 -14.21
N THR A 198 -8.04 -0.76 -12.97
CA THR A 198 -7.16 -1.04 -11.83
C THR A 198 -7.58 -2.28 -11.07
N GLU A 199 -8.87 -2.46 -10.79
CA GLU A 199 -9.39 -3.54 -9.94
C GLU A 199 -9.99 -4.72 -10.71
N GLN A 200 -10.07 -4.62 -12.05
CA GLN A 200 -10.68 -5.63 -12.92
C GLN A 200 -12.12 -6.00 -12.51
N MET A 201 -12.88 -5.02 -12.02
CA MET A 201 -14.28 -5.16 -11.63
C MET A 201 -15.11 -3.95 -12.10
N THR A 202 -16.43 -4.06 -12.10
CA THR A 202 -17.31 -2.92 -12.36
C THR A 202 -17.51 -2.08 -11.09
N THR A 203 -17.90 -0.82 -11.26
CA THR A 203 -18.32 0.05 -10.15
C THR A 203 -19.44 -0.59 -9.31
N GLU A 204 -20.38 -1.30 -9.92
CA GLU A 204 -21.45 -2.00 -9.22
C GLU A 204 -20.93 -3.14 -8.34
N GLN A 205 -19.99 -3.94 -8.85
CA GLN A 205 -19.33 -5.00 -8.08
C GLN A 205 -18.56 -4.42 -6.89
N LEU A 206 -17.79 -3.35 -7.12
CA LEU A 206 -17.07 -2.65 -6.06
C LEU A 206 -18.03 -2.17 -4.96
N PHE A 207 -19.08 -1.44 -5.33
CA PHE A 207 -20.00 -0.88 -4.34
C PHE A 207 -20.86 -1.93 -3.63
N THR A 208 -21.10 -3.10 -4.24
CA THR A 208 -21.70 -4.24 -3.53
C THR A 208 -20.87 -4.64 -2.31
N ILE A 209 -19.53 -4.65 -2.44
CA ILE A 209 -18.61 -4.99 -1.36
C ILE A 209 -18.53 -3.86 -0.33
N LEU A 210 -18.42 -2.62 -0.80
CA LEU A 210 -18.30 -1.44 0.07
C LEU A 210 -19.58 -1.18 0.87
N ASP A 211 -20.76 -1.36 0.27
CA ASP A 211 -22.06 -1.22 0.94
C ASP A 211 -22.26 -2.30 2.02
N ASP A 212 -21.82 -3.54 1.77
CA ASP A 212 -21.86 -4.61 2.78
C ASP A 212 -20.97 -4.26 3.99
N PHE A 213 -19.77 -3.74 3.75
CA PHE A 213 -18.89 -3.27 4.84
C PHE A 213 -19.48 -2.09 5.61
N ASP A 214 -20.02 -1.10 4.88
CA ASP A 214 -20.67 0.07 5.49
C ASP A 214 -21.79 -0.37 6.43
N ALA A 215 -22.67 -1.26 5.95
CA ALA A 215 -23.81 -1.75 6.70
C ALA A 215 -23.39 -2.53 7.96
N ARG A 216 -22.41 -3.43 7.85
CA ARG A 216 -21.94 -4.25 8.99
C ARG A 216 -21.28 -3.46 10.10
N THR A 217 -20.61 -2.35 9.76
CA THR A 217 -19.81 -1.57 10.72
C THR A 217 -20.52 -0.34 11.28
N ARG A 218 -21.63 0.08 10.65
CA ARG A 218 -22.36 1.32 10.98
C ARG A 218 -22.74 1.43 12.45
N ASP A 219 -23.35 0.38 13.00
CA ASP A 219 -23.88 0.42 14.37
C ASP A 219 -22.77 0.48 15.43
N SER A 220 -21.70 -0.30 15.25
CA SER A 220 -20.53 -0.26 16.14
C SER A 220 -19.87 1.12 16.09
N HIS A 221 -19.64 1.64 14.89
CA HIS A 221 -19.07 2.96 14.69
C HIS A 221 -19.90 4.07 15.36
N GLN A 222 -21.22 4.08 15.16
CA GLN A 222 -22.10 5.06 15.80
C GLN A 222 -22.09 4.96 17.33
N LYS A 223 -22.06 3.74 17.89
CA LYS A 223 -21.92 3.53 19.34
C LYS A 223 -20.61 4.10 19.87
N SER A 224 -19.51 3.92 19.15
CA SER A 224 -18.20 4.48 19.53
C SER A 224 -18.20 6.00 19.57
N LEU A 225 -18.80 6.67 18.57
CA LEU A 225 -18.96 8.13 18.59
C LEU A 225 -19.83 8.61 19.76
N ALA A 226 -20.95 7.91 20.02
CA ALA A 226 -21.84 8.24 21.12
C ALA A 226 -21.15 8.06 22.49
N ASN A 227 -20.38 6.99 22.65
CA ASN A 227 -19.59 6.72 23.85
C ASN A 227 -18.51 7.79 24.05
N LEU A 228 -17.78 8.18 22.99
CA LEU A 228 -16.80 9.25 23.06
C LEU A 228 -17.43 10.56 23.51
N ALA A 229 -18.56 10.95 22.89
CA ALA A 229 -19.28 12.16 23.26
C ALA A 229 -19.81 12.12 24.71
N LYS A 230 -20.21 10.95 25.20
CA LYS A 230 -20.64 10.76 26.60
C LYS A 230 -19.47 10.90 27.57
N GLN A 231 -18.30 10.38 27.22
CA GLN A 231 -17.12 10.36 28.09
C GLN A 231 -16.35 11.69 28.08
N LYS A 232 -16.17 12.31 26.90
CA LYS A 232 -15.30 13.47 26.69
C LYS A 232 -16.05 14.72 26.23
N GLY A 233 -17.38 14.66 26.12
CA GLY A 233 -18.22 15.76 25.65
C GLY A 233 -18.32 15.85 24.12
N LYS A 234 -19.29 16.62 23.63
CA LYS A 234 -19.54 16.75 22.17
C LYS A 234 -18.40 17.44 21.41
N SER A 235 -17.58 18.25 22.08
CA SER A 235 -16.39 18.87 21.47
C SER A 235 -15.36 17.84 21.02
N ALA A 236 -15.33 16.66 21.65
CA ALA A 236 -14.49 15.54 21.22
C ALA A 236 -14.87 15.00 19.83
N LEU A 237 -16.05 15.33 19.29
CA LEU A 237 -16.45 14.96 17.93
C LEU A 237 -16.16 16.05 16.89
N GLN A 238 -15.57 17.18 17.28
CA GLN A 238 -15.13 18.19 16.33
C GLN A 238 -13.88 17.69 15.61
N ALA A 239 -13.74 18.01 14.33
CA ALA A 239 -12.71 17.47 13.45
C ALA A 239 -11.28 17.67 14.01
N HIS A 240 -10.99 18.86 14.56
CA HIS A 240 -9.70 19.19 15.16
C HIS A 240 -9.44 18.54 16.53
N ASN A 241 -10.45 17.90 17.13
CA ASN A 241 -10.35 17.25 18.43
C ASN A 241 -10.52 15.73 18.34
N PHE A 242 -11.12 15.22 17.28
CA PHE A 242 -11.62 13.84 17.24
C PHE A 242 -10.52 12.81 17.43
N THR A 243 -9.50 12.81 16.55
CA THR A 243 -8.37 11.89 16.64
C THR A 243 -7.59 12.08 17.94
N TYR A 244 -7.30 13.33 18.32
CA TYR A 244 -6.64 13.64 19.59
C TYR A 244 -7.41 13.10 20.81
N SER A 245 -8.74 13.04 20.74
CA SER A 245 -9.58 12.59 21.84
C SER A 245 -9.46 11.10 22.13
N PHE A 246 -8.87 10.29 21.25
CA PHE A 246 -8.63 8.86 21.52
C PHE A 246 -7.24 8.38 21.09
N ALA A 247 -6.39 9.26 20.54
CA ALA A 247 -4.97 9.01 20.40
C ALA A 247 -4.37 8.87 21.81
N GLY A 248 -4.02 7.65 22.19
CA GLY A 248 -3.36 7.34 23.46
C GLY A 248 -1.85 7.57 23.39
N ASP A 249 -1.23 7.85 24.53
CA ASP A 249 0.24 7.99 24.70
C ASP A 249 0.97 6.63 24.71
N VAL A 250 0.24 5.54 24.48
CA VAL A 250 0.70 4.16 24.74
C VAL A 250 1.82 3.72 23.79
N MET A 251 1.99 4.39 22.64
CA MET A 251 3.09 4.09 21.73
C MET A 251 4.44 4.57 22.27
N ASN A 252 4.47 5.61 23.12
CA ASN A 252 5.70 6.04 23.79
C ASN A 252 6.17 4.99 24.82
N ASP A 253 5.24 4.32 25.49
CA ASP A 253 5.53 3.23 26.43
C ASP A 253 5.99 1.94 25.71
N LEU A 254 5.62 1.76 24.44
CA LEU A 254 6.05 0.64 23.60
C LEU A 254 7.46 0.83 23.05
N ASP A 255 7.90 2.08 22.81
CA ASP A 255 9.18 2.43 22.19
C ASP A 255 10.41 1.67 22.75
N PRO A 256 10.57 1.53 24.09
CA PRO A 256 11.71 0.80 24.65
C PRO A 256 11.81 -0.68 24.25
N TYR A 257 10.71 -1.29 23.79
CA TYR A 257 10.62 -2.69 23.38
C TYR A 257 10.83 -2.88 21.87
N VAL A 258 10.77 -1.81 21.09
CA VAL A 258 10.83 -1.85 19.62
C VAL A 258 11.93 -0.95 19.04
N PRO A 259 13.18 -1.00 19.54
CA PRO A 259 14.26 -0.17 18.98
C PRO A 259 14.52 -0.55 17.52
N PHE A 260 14.80 0.46 16.69
CA PHE A 260 15.00 0.26 15.25
C PHE A 260 16.22 -0.62 14.94
N SER A 261 17.26 -0.58 15.79
CA SER A 261 18.45 -1.44 15.68
C SER A 261 18.09 -2.92 15.54
N LYS A 262 17.02 -3.38 16.21
CA LYS A 262 16.56 -4.78 16.16
C LYS A 262 15.60 -5.11 15.02
N SER A 263 15.14 -4.13 14.24
CA SER A 263 14.11 -4.31 13.21
C SER A 263 14.53 -5.30 12.12
N LEU A 264 15.76 -5.21 11.64
CA LEU A 264 16.27 -6.11 10.59
C LEU A 264 16.26 -7.57 11.05
N ARG A 265 16.78 -7.86 12.25
CA ARG A 265 16.77 -9.21 12.80
C ARG A 265 15.36 -9.74 12.97
N ARG A 266 14.44 -8.92 13.52
CA ARG A 266 13.04 -9.32 13.73
C ARG A 266 12.34 -9.64 12.42
N TRP A 267 12.62 -8.90 11.35
CA TRP A 267 12.11 -9.20 10.03
C TRP A 267 12.65 -10.54 9.50
N ILE A 268 13.98 -10.72 9.47
CA ILE A 268 14.63 -11.97 9.03
C ILE A 268 14.05 -13.18 9.78
N GLU A 269 13.97 -13.05 11.10
CA GLU A 269 13.52 -14.13 11.98
C GLU A 269 12.03 -14.43 11.85
N SER A 270 11.18 -13.40 11.74
CA SER A 270 9.73 -13.59 11.60
C SER A 270 9.41 -14.23 10.25
N PHE A 271 9.97 -13.71 9.16
CA PHE A 271 9.74 -14.24 7.81
C PHE A 271 10.32 -15.65 7.66
N GLY A 272 11.52 -15.89 8.19
CA GLY A 272 12.14 -17.22 8.19
C GLY A 272 11.37 -18.26 9.00
N ARG A 273 10.69 -17.88 10.10
CA ARG A 273 9.83 -18.80 10.85
C ARG A 273 8.46 -19.03 10.23
N LEU A 274 8.00 -18.11 9.37
CA LEU A 274 6.83 -18.30 8.52
C LEU A 274 7.12 -19.13 7.28
N ASN A 275 8.38 -19.54 7.04
CA ASN A 275 8.85 -20.12 5.78
C ASN A 275 8.52 -19.25 4.55
N ILE A 276 8.62 -17.93 4.72
CA ILE A 276 8.61 -17.00 3.57
C ILE A 276 10.02 -17.01 2.99
N GLU A 277 10.15 -17.41 1.73
CA GLU A 277 11.39 -17.35 0.98
C GLU A 277 11.32 -16.33 -0.15
N TYR A 278 12.46 -15.96 -0.71
CA TYR A 278 12.62 -14.97 -1.77
C TYR A 278 13.21 -15.60 -3.03
N SER A 279 13.14 -16.93 -3.19
CA SER A 279 13.46 -17.65 -4.43
C SER A 279 14.75 -17.17 -5.15
N GLN A 280 15.85 -17.05 -4.38
CA GLN A 280 17.18 -16.62 -4.83
C GLN A 280 17.30 -15.14 -5.25
N ALA A 281 16.32 -14.30 -4.88
CA ALA A 281 16.32 -12.89 -5.23
C ALA A 281 17.53 -12.14 -4.64
N THR A 282 17.87 -11.03 -5.30
CA THR A 282 18.81 -10.04 -4.76
C THR A 282 18.03 -8.85 -4.22
N LEU A 283 18.21 -8.57 -2.92
CA LEU A 283 17.53 -7.53 -2.19
C LEU A 283 18.49 -6.39 -1.83
N LYS A 284 18.09 -5.15 -2.10
CA LYS A 284 18.79 -3.94 -1.62
C LYS A 284 17.84 -3.10 -0.77
N LEU A 285 18.24 -2.85 0.47
CA LEU A 285 17.41 -2.20 1.48
C LEU A 285 18.03 -0.87 1.89
N ASP A 286 17.32 0.23 1.68
CA ASP A 286 17.73 1.56 2.14
C ASP A 286 16.78 2.04 3.24
N LEU A 287 17.16 1.86 4.50
CA LEU A 287 16.18 1.88 5.60
C LEU A 287 16.12 3.20 6.39
N LEU A 288 17.13 4.06 6.26
CA LEU A 288 17.30 5.26 7.08
C LEU A 288 16.81 6.52 6.37
N ASP A 289 16.30 7.48 7.13
CA ASP A 289 16.04 8.82 6.58
C ASP A 289 17.35 9.57 6.33
N ARG A 290 17.43 10.25 5.18
CA ARG A 290 18.52 11.18 4.88
C ARG A 290 18.03 12.33 4.01
N LYS A 291 18.77 13.44 4.03
CA LYS A 291 18.53 14.55 3.11
C LYS A 291 18.69 14.09 1.66
N GLY A 292 17.73 14.46 0.81
CA GLY A 292 17.74 14.16 -0.63
C GLY A 292 17.09 12.82 -0.99
N LYS A 293 16.85 11.94 -0.02
CA LYS A 293 16.08 10.71 -0.20
C LYS A 293 14.58 11.00 -0.29
N TYR A 294 13.88 10.22 -1.10
CA TYR A 294 12.43 10.24 -1.18
C TYR A 294 11.79 9.97 0.20
N PRO A 295 10.85 10.81 0.67
CA PRO A 295 10.39 10.80 2.05
C PRO A 295 9.22 9.82 2.31
N ASN A 296 9.19 8.65 1.67
CA ASN A 296 8.21 7.58 1.90
C ASN A 296 8.83 6.19 1.62
N GLY A 297 8.27 5.16 2.27
CA GLY A 297 8.54 3.76 1.94
C GLY A 297 7.99 3.38 0.57
N PHE A 298 8.71 2.50 -0.13
CA PHE A 298 8.28 1.83 -1.35
C PHE A 298 9.12 0.59 -1.63
N CYS A 299 8.61 -0.30 -2.46
CA CYS A 299 9.28 -1.49 -2.98
C CYS A 299 9.11 -1.55 -4.50
N HIS A 300 10.18 -1.86 -5.22
CA HIS A 300 10.16 -1.97 -6.68
C HIS A 300 11.08 -3.09 -7.18
N GLY A 301 10.74 -3.68 -8.33
CA GLY A 301 11.40 -4.88 -8.85
C GLY A 301 12.17 -4.67 -10.16
N PRO A 302 13.41 -4.11 -10.14
CA PRO A 302 14.22 -3.90 -11.36
C PRO A 302 14.25 -5.06 -12.35
N ILE A 303 14.34 -6.28 -11.83
CA ILE A 303 14.21 -7.51 -12.61
C ILE A 303 13.07 -8.31 -11.98
N PRO A 304 11.92 -8.45 -12.65
CA PRO A 304 10.85 -9.31 -12.17
C PRO A 304 11.24 -10.79 -12.28
N SER A 305 10.79 -11.64 -11.36
CA SER A 305 11.06 -13.08 -11.46
C SER A 305 10.10 -13.77 -12.43
N PHE A 306 10.63 -14.72 -13.20
CA PHE A 306 9.85 -15.57 -14.12
C PHE A 306 10.72 -16.74 -14.62
N TYR A 307 10.12 -17.69 -15.33
CA TYR A 307 10.83 -18.71 -16.09
C TYR A 307 11.04 -18.26 -17.54
N ASP A 308 12.28 -18.09 -17.96
CA ASP A 308 12.66 -17.86 -19.36
C ASP A 308 13.07 -19.20 -19.98
N GLN A 309 12.17 -19.82 -20.76
CA GLN A 309 12.42 -21.12 -21.39
C GLN A 309 12.95 -22.17 -20.38
N ASP A 310 12.21 -22.37 -19.29
CA ASP A 310 12.53 -23.22 -18.14
C ASP A 310 13.72 -22.78 -17.27
N ALA A 311 14.46 -21.75 -17.66
CA ALA A 311 15.50 -21.17 -16.80
C ALA A 311 14.88 -20.18 -15.80
N TRP A 312 15.14 -20.39 -14.51
CA TRP A 312 14.71 -19.47 -13.48
C TRP A 312 15.48 -18.14 -13.55
N VAL A 313 14.73 -17.04 -13.69
CA VAL A 313 15.24 -15.68 -13.53
C VAL A 313 14.82 -15.19 -12.14
N ALA A 314 15.78 -15.10 -11.22
CA ALA A 314 15.54 -14.60 -9.88
C ALA A 314 15.30 -13.07 -9.90
N ALA A 315 14.42 -12.60 -9.00
CA ALA A 315 14.12 -11.18 -8.93
C ALA A 315 15.32 -10.34 -8.44
N GLN A 316 15.40 -9.11 -8.91
CA GLN A 316 16.09 -8.03 -8.21
C GLN A 316 15.03 -7.11 -7.65
N VAL A 317 15.05 -6.89 -6.33
CA VAL A 317 14.06 -6.07 -5.65
C VAL A 317 14.78 -5.10 -4.72
N ASN A 318 14.43 -3.82 -4.80
CA ASN A 318 14.90 -2.84 -3.83
C ASN A 318 13.70 -2.29 -3.07
N PHE A 319 13.90 -1.98 -1.79
CA PHE A 319 12.88 -1.29 -1.02
C PHE A 319 13.48 -0.39 0.06
N THR A 320 12.68 0.54 0.55
CA THR A 320 13.14 1.61 1.42
C THR A 320 12.20 1.87 2.59
N SER A 321 12.75 2.41 3.67
CA SER A 321 12.02 3.08 4.74
C SER A 321 12.69 4.40 5.12
N ASN A 322 12.03 5.22 5.94
CA ASN A 322 12.57 6.52 6.39
C ASN A 322 12.74 6.54 7.92
N ALA A 323 13.32 5.48 8.48
CA ALA A 323 13.49 5.37 9.92
C ALA A 323 14.50 6.40 10.43
N LYS A 324 14.18 7.00 11.57
CA LYS A 324 15.02 7.91 12.37
C LYS A 324 15.25 7.27 13.74
N PRO A 325 16.31 6.45 13.89
CA PRO A 325 16.50 5.63 15.10
C PRO A 325 16.59 6.44 16.40
N ASP A 326 16.91 7.73 16.31
CA ASP A 326 16.99 8.69 17.39
C ASP A 326 15.64 9.33 17.79
N GLN A 327 14.55 9.04 17.06
CA GLN A 327 13.21 9.56 17.33
C GLN A 327 12.31 8.50 17.97
N ILE A 328 11.62 8.89 19.05
CA ILE A 328 10.62 8.06 19.74
C ILE A 328 9.52 7.66 18.75
N GLY A 329 9.14 6.39 18.74
CA GLY A 329 8.14 5.81 17.85
C GLY A 329 8.69 5.36 16.50
N SER A 330 9.83 5.91 16.06
CA SER A 330 10.41 5.54 14.76
C SER A 330 10.82 4.08 14.69
N GLY A 331 11.10 3.44 15.81
CA GLY A 331 11.40 2.01 15.85
C GLY A 331 10.22 1.15 15.39
N TYR A 332 9.01 1.45 15.89
CA TYR A 332 7.79 0.76 15.49
C TYR A 332 7.40 1.10 14.04
N ASP A 333 7.44 2.38 13.67
CA ASP A 333 7.10 2.80 12.30
C ASP A 333 8.07 2.17 11.28
N GLY A 334 9.37 2.17 11.60
CA GLY A 334 10.40 1.60 10.75
C GLY A 334 10.28 0.08 10.57
N ILE A 335 9.98 -0.69 11.63
CA ILE A 335 9.73 -2.14 11.48
C ILE A 335 8.42 -2.41 10.74
N ASN A 336 7.39 -1.58 10.92
CA ASN A 336 6.14 -1.71 10.18
C ASN A 336 6.38 -1.55 8.68
N THR A 337 7.09 -0.50 8.25
CA THR A 337 7.48 -0.34 6.85
C THR A 337 8.35 -1.50 6.37
N LEU A 338 9.34 -1.95 7.16
CA LEU A 338 10.18 -3.08 6.77
C LEU A 338 9.38 -4.38 6.54
N PHE A 339 8.39 -4.68 7.38
CA PHE A 339 7.52 -5.85 7.18
C PHE A 339 6.61 -5.70 5.96
N HIS A 340 6.07 -4.50 5.76
CA HIS A 340 5.23 -4.15 4.62
C HIS A 340 6.00 -4.35 3.30
N GLU A 341 7.11 -3.63 3.15
CA GLU A 341 7.93 -3.71 1.93
C GLU A 341 8.58 -5.08 1.75
N GLY A 342 8.96 -5.75 2.85
CA GLY A 342 9.43 -7.13 2.83
C GLY A 342 8.38 -8.10 2.28
N GLY A 343 7.09 -7.85 2.53
CA GLY A 343 5.98 -8.61 1.96
C GLY A 343 5.81 -8.37 0.45
N HIS A 344 5.93 -7.12 -0.01
CA HIS A 344 5.98 -6.82 -1.46
C HIS A 344 7.16 -7.53 -2.13
N ALA A 345 8.34 -7.48 -1.52
CA ALA A 345 9.52 -8.14 -2.05
C ALA A 345 9.36 -9.67 -2.12
N ALA A 346 8.68 -10.28 -1.13
CA ALA A 346 8.37 -11.70 -1.16
C ALA A 346 7.40 -12.04 -2.30
N HIS A 347 6.41 -11.18 -2.55
CA HIS A 347 5.53 -11.34 -3.71
C HIS A 347 6.30 -11.30 -5.03
N PHE A 348 7.05 -10.23 -5.30
CA PHE A 348 7.78 -10.09 -6.55
C PHE A 348 8.81 -11.19 -6.78
N ALA A 349 9.42 -11.70 -5.71
CA ALA A 349 10.38 -12.78 -5.80
C ALA A 349 9.75 -14.17 -6.07
N ASN A 350 8.45 -14.33 -5.83
CA ASN A 350 7.75 -15.61 -5.96
C ASN A 350 6.76 -15.68 -7.10
N VAL A 351 6.75 -14.71 -8.02
CA VAL A 351 6.03 -14.85 -9.29
C VAL A 351 6.77 -15.87 -10.16
N LYS A 352 6.12 -16.99 -10.45
CA LYS A 352 6.69 -18.18 -11.10
C LYS A 352 5.99 -18.50 -12.42
N MET A 353 5.64 -17.46 -13.15
CA MET A 353 5.05 -17.54 -14.48
C MET A 353 6.13 -17.54 -15.57
N ASN A 354 5.76 -17.70 -16.85
CA ASN A 354 6.70 -17.83 -17.96
C ASN A 354 7.04 -16.52 -18.70
N ALA A 355 6.67 -15.37 -18.13
CA ALA A 355 6.95 -14.05 -18.71
C ALA A 355 6.98 -12.95 -17.61
N PRO A 356 7.80 -11.90 -17.77
CA PRO A 356 7.90 -10.82 -16.78
C PRO A 356 6.65 -9.93 -16.73
N CYS A 357 5.78 -9.96 -17.76
CA CYS A 357 4.49 -9.27 -17.72
C CYS A 357 3.59 -9.73 -16.57
N PHE A 358 3.84 -10.91 -16.00
CA PHE A 358 3.05 -11.42 -14.88
C PHE A 358 3.37 -10.77 -13.53
N SER A 359 4.47 -10.01 -13.45
CA SER A 359 4.96 -9.39 -12.23
C SER A 359 4.98 -7.85 -12.35
N GLN A 360 3.99 -7.26 -13.03
CA GLN A 360 3.83 -5.81 -13.04
C GLN A 360 3.48 -5.29 -11.63
N GLU A 361 4.01 -4.14 -11.25
CA GLU A 361 3.70 -3.46 -9.98
C GLU A 361 2.28 -2.88 -9.99
N PHE A 362 1.87 -2.36 -11.14
CA PHE A 362 0.55 -1.76 -11.37
C PHE A 362 -0.23 -2.56 -12.44
N ALA A 363 -1.26 -1.94 -13.02
CA ALA A 363 -2.15 -2.57 -13.99
C ALA A 363 -1.38 -3.46 -15.00
N PRO A 364 -1.78 -4.74 -15.18
CA PRO A 364 -3.05 -5.33 -14.75
C PRO A 364 -3.09 -5.81 -13.29
N THR A 365 -2.01 -5.66 -12.52
CA THR A 365 -2.02 -5.90 -11.06
C THR A 365 -2.85 -4.82 -10.38
N SER A 366 -3.83 -5.22 -9.55
CA SER A 366 -4.61 -4.26 -8.78
C SER A 366 -3.88 -3.82 -7.52
N MET A 367 -4.17 -2.60 -7.05
CA MET A 367 -3.59 -2.10 -5.80
C MET A 367 -4.01 -3.00 -4.64
N ALA A 368 -5.28 -3.38 -4.57
CA ALA A 368 -5.77 -4.30 -3.53
C ALA A 368 -5.00 -5.62 -3.49
N TYR A 369 -4.68 -6.19 -4.66
CA TYR A 369 -3.90 -7.42 -4.74
C TYR A 369 -2.47 -7.22 -4.24
N ALA A 370 -1.77 -6.16 -4.69
CA ALA A 370 -0.41 -5.88 -4.27
C ALA A 370 -0.33 -5.61 -2.75
N GLU A 371 -1.25 -4.81 -2.22
CA GLU A 371 -1.30 -4.40 -0.80
C GLU A 371 -1.71 -5.53 0.14
N THR A 372 -2.56 -6.47 -0.30
CA THR A 372 -3.06 -7.55 0.58
C THR A 372 -1.92 -8.36 1.22
N GLN A 373 -0.85 -8.61 0.47
CA GLN A 373 0.20 -9.52 0.91
C GLN A 373 1.20 -8.80 1.83
N SER A 374 1.53 -7.54 1.53
CA SER A 374 2.36 -6.68 2.38
C SER A 374 1.65 -6.36 3.69
N MET A 375 0.39 -5.95 3.62
CA MET A 375 -0.45 -5.69 4.79
C MET A 375 -0.74 -6.95 5.63
N PHE A 376 -0.76 -8.14 5.01
CA PHE A 376 -0.82 -9.38 5.80
C PHE A 376 0.43 -9.51 6.69
N CYS A 377 1.62 -9.25 6.13
CA CYS A 377 2.88 -9.37 6.85
C CYS A 377 3.00 -8.33 7.97
N ASP A 378 2.72 -7.05 7.70
CA ASP A 378 2.80 -6.00 8.73
C ASP A 378 1.71 -6.15 9.82
N SER A 379 0.56 -6.75 9.50
CA SER A 379 -0.52 -6.97 10.48
C SER A 379 -0.07 -7.82 11.68
N LEU A 380 0.93 -8.68 11.49
CA LEU A 380 1.49 -9.55 12.53
C LEU A 380 2.13 -8.76 13.68
N LEU A 381 2.62 -7.55 13.41
CA LEU A 381 3.25 -6.70 14.43
C LEU A 381 2.26 -6.25 15.52
N ASN A 382 0.96 -6.31 15.23
CA ASN A 382 -0.10 -5.99 16.17
C ASN A 382 -0.55 -7.20 17.02
N ASP A 383 -0.13 -8.42 16.66
CA ASP A 383 -0.51 -9.63 17.40
C ASP A 383 0.23 -9.69 18.74
N ALA A 384 -0.49 -9.92 19.82
CA ALA A 384 0.09 -9.90 21.16
C ALA A 384 1.14 -10.99 21.34
N ASP A 385 0.94 -12.16 20.73
CA ASP A 385 1.93 -13.24 20.80
C ASP A 385 3.22 -12.94 20.00
N TRP A 386 3.14 -12.13 18.94
CA TRP A 386 4.31 -11.58 18.26
C TRP A 386 5.02 -10.56 19.16
N LEU A 387 4.29 -9.61 19.75
CA LEU A 387 4.85 -8.61 20.68
C LEU A 387 5.57 -9.27 21.86
N LYS A 388 4.99 -10.32 22.45
CA LYS A 388 5.62 -11.06 23.55
C LYS A 388 6.89 -11.80 23.15
N GLN A 389 7.03 -12.21 21.88
CA GLN A 389 8.19 -12.97 21.43
C GLN A 389 9.33 -12.10 20.87
N TYR A 390 8.99 -10.99 20.21
CA TYR A 390 9.94 -10.20 19.42
C TYR A 390 10.20 -8.80 19.99
N ALA A 391 9.20 -8.17 20.61
CA ALA A 391 9.33 -6.84 21.20
C ALA A 391 9.87 -6.97 22.65
N LEU A 392 11.19 -7.08 22.74
CA LEU A 392 11.94 -7.18 24.00
C LEU A 392 12.68 -5.86 24.27
N ASN A 393 12.70 -5.44 25.54
CA ASN A 393 13.50 -4.30 25.98
C ASN A 393 15.00 -4.66 26.08
N ALA A 394 15.83 -3.68 26.49
CA ALA A 394 17.28 -3.87 26.66
C ALA A 394 17.66 -4.96 27.67
N ASP A 395 16.80 -5.26 28.64
CA ASP A 395 16.98 -6.33 29.64
C ASP A 395 16.46 -7.70 29.14
N GLY A 396 15.97 -7.78 27.90
CA GLY A 396 15.40 -9.00 27.31
C GLY A 396 13.99 -9.32 27.80
N GLN A 397 13.30 -8.38 28.44
CA GLN A 397 11.95 -8.57 28.96
C GLN A 397 10.90 -8.23 27.88
N PRO A 398 9.83 -9.02 27.75
CA PRO A 398 8.77 -8.77 26.77
C PRO A 398 7.83 -7.64 27.20
N VAL A 399 7.09 -7.09 26.23
CA VAL A 399 6.02 -6.12 26.48
C VAL A 399 5.06 -6.62 27.59
N PRO A 400 4.74 -5.81 28.62
CA PRO A 400 3.77 -6.17 29.64
C PRO A 400 2.36 -6.37 29.08
N ASP A 401 1.61 -7.32 29.64
CA ASP A 401 0.22 -7.61 29.24
C ASP A 401 -0.68 -6.39 29.40
N ASP A 402 -0.51 -5.64 30.50
CA ASP A 402 -1.26 -4.40 30.77
C ASP A 402 -1.00 -3.33 29.71
N LEU A 403 0.21 -3.27 29.14
CA LEU A 403 0.54 -2.34 28.07
C LEU A 403 -0.15 -2.74 26.76
N ILE A 404 -0.09 -4.01 26.37
CA ILE A 404 -0.81 -4.54 25.19
C ILE A 404 -2.31 -4.29 25.34
N LYS A 405 -2.87 -4.58 26.52
CA LYS A 405 -4.28 -4.31 26.82
C LYS A 405 -4.62 -2.83 26.70
N ALA A 406 -3.78 -1.92 27.19
CA ALA A 406 -3.99 -0.48 27.07
C ALA A 406 -3.97 -0.01 25.60
N ILE A 407 -3.13 -0.60 24.75
CA ILE A 407 -3.15 -0.34 23.30
C ILE A 407 -4.52 -0.72 22.71
N ILE A 408 -5.01 -1.93 23.03
CA ILE A 408 -6.30 -2.44 22.55
C ILE A 408 -7.47 -1.59 23.05
N ASP A 409 -7.49 -1.28 24.35
CA ASP A 409 -8.54 -0.48 24.98
C ASP A 409 -8.68 0.91 24.33
N ASN A 410 -7.57 1.48 23.84
CA ASN A 410 -7.56 2.77 23.14
C ASN A 410 -7.91 2.67 21.64
N LYS A 411 -7.39 1.66 20.94
CA LYS A 411 -7.55 1.53 19.48
C LYS A 411 -8.87 0.87 19.07
N GLN A 412 -9.25 -0.21 19.75
CA GLN A 412 -10.38 -1.06 19.35
C GLN A 412 -11.71 -0.31 19.20
N PRO A 413 -12.09 0.64 20.09
CA PRO A 413 -13.34 1.38 19.93
C PRO A 413 -13.43 2.14 18.60
N PHE A 414 -12.30 2.55 18.01
CA PHE A 414 -12.25 3.35 16.79
C PHE A 414 -11.72 2.56 15.59
N ARG A 415 -11.61 1.23 15.69
CA ARG A 415 -11.20 0.37 14.57
C ARG A 415 -12.11 0.56 13.35
N ALA A 416 -13.43 0.55 13.57
CA ALA A 416 -14.42 0.83 12.52
C ALA A 416 -14.23 2.23 11.90
N TYR A 417 -13.93 3.27 12.69
CA TYR A 417 -13.68 4.61 12.16
C TYR A 417 -12.45 4.64 11.25
N GLN A 418 -11.37 3.96 11.62
CA GLN A 418 -10.14 3.90 10.82
C GLN A 418 -10.43 3.36 9.42
N GLU A 419 -11.13 2.23 9.31
CA GLU A 419 -11.48 1.64 8.01
C GLU A 419 -12.52 2.49 7.25
N ARG A 420 -13.50 3.06 7.97
CA ARG A 420 -14.50 3.95 7.36
C ARG A 420 -13.90 5.26 6.85
N SER A 421 -12.76 5.69 7.39
CA SER A 421 -12.00 6.84 6.87
C SER A 421 -11.37 6.59 5.50
N ILE A 422 -11.18 5.31 5.13
CA ILE A 422 -10.83 4.90 3.76
C ILE A 422 -12.10 4.79 2.91
N LEU A 423 -13.14 4.15 3.46
CA LEU A 423 -14.44 3.93 2.79
C LEU A 423 -15.07 5.23 2.26
N VAL A 424 -14.99 6.34 3.00
CA VAL A 424 -15.64 7.60 2.58
C VAL A 424 -15.11 8.16 1.27
N VAL A 425 -13.86 7.85 0.92
CA VAL A 425 -13.17 8.38 -0.26
C VAL A 425 -13.81 7.90 -1.57
N PRO A 426 -13.95 6.59 -1.85
CA PRO A 426 -14.60 6.13 -3.08
C PRO A 426 -16.08 6.55 -3.18
N TYR A 427 -16.81 6.69 -2.07
CA TYR A 427 -18.17 7.25 -2.10
C TYR A 427 -18.17 8.72 -2.55
N PHE A 428 -17.22 9.51 -2.05
CA PHE A 428 -17.07 10.90 -2.48
C PHE A 428 -16.63 10.99 -3.95
N GLU A 429 -15.60 10.25 -4.36
CA GLU A 429 -15.08 10.30 -5.74
C GLU A 429 -16.15 9.87 -6.75
N ARG A 430 -16.84 8.74 -6.51
CA ARG A 430 -17.93 8.29 -7.39
C ARG A 430 -18.99 9.39 -7.55
N ALA A 431 -19.50 9.92 -6.44
CA ALA A 431 -20.53 10.95 -6.49
C ALA A 431 -20.03 12.25 -7.15
N LEU A 432 -18.76 12.60 -6.97
CA LEU A 432 -18.14 13.77 -7.59
C LEU A 432 -18.08 13.64 -9.12
N TYR A 433 -17.65 12.49 -9.63
CA TYR A 433 -17.57 12.25 -11.07
C TYR A 433 -18.95 12.02 -11.72
N GLU A 434 -19.98 11.67 -10.94
CA GLU A 434 -21.38 11.56 -11.41
C GLU A 434 -22.10 12.93 -11.51
N LEU A 435 -21.54 14.02 -10.93
CA LEU A 435 -22.11 15.36 -11.06
C LEU A 435 -22.08 15.84 -12.52
N ALA A 436 -23.16 16.52 -12.93
CA ALA A 436 -23.20 17.23 -14.20
C ALA A 436 -22.22 18.42 -14.19
N ASP A 437 -21.73 18.83 -15.36
CA ASP A 437 -20.73 19.89 -15.50
C ASP A 437 -21.18 21.23 -14.91
N GLU A 438 -22.47 21.56 -15.03
CA GLU A 438 -23.10 22.75 -14.44
C GLU A 438 -23.18 22.71 -12.90
N ASP A 439 -23.08 21.51 -12.33
CA ASP A 439 -23.18 21.24 -10.90
C ASP A 439 -21.80 21.13 -10.23
N LEU A 440 -20.72 21.09 -11.01
CA LEU A 440 -19.35 21.16 -10.51
C LEU A 440 -18.99 22.61 -10.11
N THR A 441 -19.61 23.08 -9.01
CA THR A 441 -19.29 24.37 -8.37
C THR A 441 -18.57 24.17 -7.03
N PRO A 442 -17.77 25.13 -6.56
CA PRO A 442 -17.10 25.04 -5.26
C PRO A 442 -18.06 24.73 -4.10
N GLU A 443 -19.24 25.33 -4.11
CA GLU A 443 -20.24 25.17 -3.05
C GLU A 443 -20.83 23.76 -3.06
N LYS A 444 -21.20 23.23 -4.25
CA LYS A 444 -21.77 21.90 -4.39
C LYS A 444 -20.75 20.82 -4.04
N ILE A 445 -19.51 20.96 -4.48
CA ILE A 445 -18.44 20.00 -4.18
C ILE A 445 -18.10 20.02 -2.68
N THR A 446 -18.02 21.20 -2.06
CA THR A 446 -17.81 21.32 -0.61
C THR A 446 -18.96 20.68 0.17
N ALA A 447 -20.22 20.92 -0.25
CA ALA A 447 -21.39 20.30 0.37
C ALA A 447 -21.39 18.77 0.18
N LEU A 448 -20.98 18.28 -0.99
CA LEU A 448 -20.81 16.85 -1.26
C LEU A 448 -19.79 16.25 -0.29
N ALA A 449 -18.59 16.84 -0.17
CA ALA A 449 -17.57 16.37 0.76
C ALA A 449 -18.09 16.28 2.22
N ARG A 450 -18.72 17.36 2.71
CA ARG A 450 -19.27 17.39 4.07
C ARG A 450 -20.41 16.40 4.28
N SER A 451 -21.27 16.19 3.29
CA SER A 451 -22.37 15.23 3.39
C SER A 451 -21.88 13.77 3.35
N SER A 452 -20.87 13.45 2.53
CA SER A 452 -20.21 12.15 2.50
C SER A 452 -19.51 11.83 3.84
N GLU A 453 -18.77 12.79 4.40
CA GLU A 453 -18.15 12.65 5.73
C GLU A 453 -19.20 12.43 6.81
N LYS A 454 -20.34 13.14 6.74
CA LYS A 454 -21.41 12.95 7.71
C LYS A 454 -22.08 11.60 7.59
N ALA A 455 -22.34 11.14 6.37
CA ALA A 455 -23.00 9.87 6.10
C ALA A 455 -22.13 8.68 6.54
N ILE A 456 -20.85 8.68 6.16
CA ILE A 456 -19.95 7.54 6.41
C ILE A 456 -19.24 7.65 7.75
N LEU A 457 -18.70 8.82 8.10
CA LEU A 457 -17.94 8.98 9.35
C LEU A 457 -18.80 9.41 10.53
N GLY A 458 -20.04 9.85 10.33
CA GLY A 458 -20.88 10.38 11.40
C GLY A 458 -20.45 11.76 11.92
N LEU A 459 -19.38 12.34 11.36
CA LEU A 459 -18.80 13.62 11.75
C LEU A 459 -19.28 14.74 10.82
N ALA A 460 -19.43 15.97 11.34
CA ALA A 460 -19.80 17.11 10.49
C ALA A 460 -18.68 17.48 9.51
N CYS A 461 -17.44 17.21 9.88
CA CYS A 461 -16.26 17.32 9.05
C CYS A 461 -15.22 16.27 9.49
N SER A 462 -14.47 15.71 8.53
CA SER A 462 -13.37 14.79 8.83
C SER A 462 -12.15 15.52 9.43
N PRO A 463 -11.42 14.89 10.38
CA PRO A 463 -10.10 15.37 10.82
C PRO A 463 -9.10 15.50 9.68
N ARG A 464 -9.25 14.67 8.64
CA ARG A 464 -8.57 14.82 7.36
C ARG A 464 -9.64 15.12 6.31
N PRO A 465 -9.88 16.41 5.98
CA PRO A 465 -10.87 16.79 4.98
C PRO A 465 -10.64 16.07 3.65
N LEU A 466 -11.71 15.61 3.00
CA LEU A 466 -11.64 14.76 1.79
C LEU A 466 -10.76 15.36 0.68
N MET A 467 -10.91 16.64 0.35
CA MET A 467 -10.14 17.26 -0.74
C MET A 467 -8.68 17.56 -0.34
N ALA A 468 -8.34 17.49 0.95
CA ALA A 468 -6.96 17.60 1.42
C ALA A 468 -6.17 16.28 1.27
N ILE A 469 -6.83 15.19 0.84
CA ILE A 469 -6.15 13.93 0.57
C ILE A 469 -5.42 14.02 -0.79
N PRO A 470 -4.07 13.86 -0.84
CA PRO A 470 -3.30 14.14 -2.05
C PRO A 470 -3.67 13.33 -3.30
N HIS A 471 -4.17 12.10 -3.13
CA HIS A 471 -4.38 11.16 -4.24
C HIS A 471 -5.38 11.69 -5.28
N LEU A 472 -6.29 12.59 -4.89
CA LEU A 472 -7.33 13.13 -5.76
C LEU A 472 -6.77 13.88 -6.98
N LEU A 473 -5.52 14.35 -6.92
CA LEU A 473 -4.94 15.26 -7.91
C LEU A 473 -4.08 14.58 -8.97
N SER A 474 -3.65 13.33 -8.75
CA SER A 474 -2.83 12.56 -9.70
C SER A 474 -3.69 11.51 -10.39
N ASP A 475 -3.58 11.38 -11.70
CA ASP A 475 -4.31 10.37 -12.49
C ASP A 475 -4.11 8.95 -11.94
N GLU A 476 -2.87 8.60 -11.61
CA GLU A 476 -2.49 7.25 -11.15
C GLU A 476 -3.10 6.85 -9.79
N ALA A 477 -3.38 7.82 -8.92
CA ALA A 477 -3.89 7.55 -7.56
C ALA A 477 -5.35 8.00 -7.34
N SER A 478 -5.94 8.74 -8.28
CA SER A 478 -7.36 9.06 -8.22
C SER A 478 -8.22 7.84 -8.49
N CYS A 479 -9.36 7.70 -7.80
CA CYS A 479 -10.26 6.56 -7.90
C CYS A 479 -9.59 5.19 -7.61
N SER A 480 -8.52 5.15 -6.82
CA SER A 480 -7.86 3.92 -6.40
C SER A 480 -7.85 3.70 -4.88
N TYR A 481 -8.21 4.70 -4.07
CA TYR A 481 -8.07 4.65 -2.61
C TYR A 481 -8.83 3.50 -1.94
N GLN A 482 -9.90 2.99 -2.59
CA GLN A 482 -10.59 1.78 -2.15
C GLN A 482 -9.68 0.56 -2.04
N GLY A 483 -8.61 0.45 -2.84
CA GLY A 483 -7.76 -0.74 -2.85
C GLY A 483 -7.11 -1.00 -1.49
N TYR A 484 -6.85 0.03 -0.68
CA TYR A 484 -6.36 -0.16 0.71
C TYR A 484 -7.42 -0.85 1.58
N LEU A 485 -8.69 -0.45 1.46
CA LEU A 485 -9.77 -1.08 2.22
C LEU A 485 -10.04 -2.50 1.72
N LEU A 486 -10.00 -2.71 0.39
CA LEU A 486 -10.13 -4.05 -0.19
C LEU A 486 -9.00 -4.97 0.28
N ALA A 487 -7.77 -4.45 0.37
CA ALA A 487 -6.63 -5.17 0.91
C ALA A 487 -6.81 -5.53 2.39
N HIS A 488 -7.23 -4.59 3.24
CA HIS A 488 -7.54 -4.91 4.64
C HIS A 488 -8.63 -5.98 4.76
N MET A 489 -9.68 -5.93 3.94
CA MET A 489 -10.71 -6.99 3.92
C MET A 489 -10.10 -8.36 3.61
N ALA A 490 -9.24 -8.42 2.59
CA ALA A 490 -8.57 -9.65 2.18
C ALA A 490 -7.57 -10.14 3.23
N VAL A 491 -6.84 -9.25 3.89
CA VAL A 491 -5.95 -9.57 5.01
C VAL A 491 -6.71 -10.29 6.11
N TYR A 492 -7.84 -9.76 6.55
CA TYR A 492 -8.59 -10.37 7.65
C TYR A 492 -9.35 -11.64 7.24
N GLN A 493 -9.76 -11.77 5.98
CA GLN A 493 -10.24 -13.04 5.43
C GLN A 493 -9.12 -14.11 5.43
N THR A 494 -7.91 -13.72 5.02
CA THR A 494 -6.72 -14.58 5.02
C THR A 494 -6.32 -15.00 6.44
N ARG A 495 -6.29 -14.05 7.37
CA ARG A 495 -5.99 -14.29 8.79
C ARG A 495 -7.01 -15.24 9.43
N ALA A 496 -8.29 -15.05 9.14
CA ALA A 496 -9.35 -15.94 9.63
C ALA A 496 -9.16 -17.37 9.10
N TYR A 497 -8.88 -17.54 7.81
CA TYR A 497 -8.59 -18.85 7.22
C TYR A 497 -7.41 -19.56 7.91
N PHE A 498 -6.27 -18.88 8.07
CA PHE A 498 -5.11 -19.49 8.72
C PHE A 498 -5.33 -19.76 10.20
N THR A 499 -6.06 -18.88 10.90
CA THR A 499 -6.39 -19.08 12.32
C THR A 499 -7.36 -20.25 12.51
N ASP A 500 -8.38 -20.42 11.67
CA ASP A 500 -9.27 -21.58 11.71
C ASP A 500 -8.50 -22.87 11.43
N LYS A 501 -7.64 -22.86 10.41
CA LYS A 501 -6.89 -24.03 9.96
C LYS A 501 -5.79 -24.47 10.92
N PHE A 502 -5.08 -23.53 11.53
CA PHE A 502 -3.86 -23.81 12.29
C PHE A 502 -3.89 -23.33 13.74
N GLY A 503 -4.85 -22.50 14.12
CA GLY A 503 -5.01 -21.94 15.46
C GLY A 503 -4.12 -20.73 15.79
N TYR A 504 -3.11 -20.43 14.98
CA TYR A 504 -2.19 -19.30 15.21
C TYR A 504 -1.45 -18.86 13.93
N LEU A 505 -0.96 -17.61 13.95
CA LEU A 505 -0.21 -17.01 12.84
C LEU A 505 1.29 -16.89 13.15
N THR A 506 1.63 -16.31 14.30
CA THR A 506 3.01 -16.03 14.70
C THR A 506 3.88 -17.28 14.68
N ASP A 507 4.98 -17.24 13.91
CA ASP A 507 5.95 -18.34 13.71
C ASP A 507 5.32 -19.63 13.16
N ASN A 508 4.22 -19.54 12.40
CA ASN A 508 3.61 -20.70 11.77
C ASN A 508 4.25 -21.01 10.40
N PRO A 509 5.01 -22.11 10.27
CA PRO A 509 5.77 -22.44 9.06
C PRO A 509 4.91 -22.86 7.86
N GLU A 510 3.60 -23.05 8.04
CA GLU A 510 2.66 -23.42 6.96
C GLU A 510 2.19 -22.21 6.15
N ILE A 511 2.38 -20.98 6.66
CA ILE A 511 1.81 -19.76 6.06
C ILE A 511 2.55 -19.36 4.79
N GLY A 512 3.87 -19.18 4.84
CA GLY A 512 4.68 -18.74 3.69
C GLY A 512 4.49 -19.62 2.45
N PRO A 513 4.56 -20.97 2.55
CA PRO A 513 4.33 -21.86 1.42
C PRO A 513 2.92 -21.74 0.81
N LEU A 514 1.89 -21.48 1.62
CA LEU A 514 0.53 -21.29 1.14
C LEU A 514 0.35 -19.93 0.45
N LEU A 515 0.93 -18.86 0.99
CA LEU A 515 0.96 -17.55 0.32
C LEU A 515 1.72 -17.63 -1.01
N ALA A 516 2.89 -18.27 -1.03
CA ALA A 516 3.67 -18.47 -2.25
C ALA A 516 2.89 -19.22 -3.33
N LYS A 517 2.18 -20.28 -2.95
CA LYS A 517 1.39 -21.08 -3.89
C LYS A 517 0.15 -20.36 -4.40
N HIS A 518 -0.60 -19.71 -3.52
CA HIS A 518 -1.96 -19.24 -3.82
C HIS A 518 -2.04 -17.75 -4.16
N TYR A 519 -1.17 -16.92 -3.55
CA TYR A 519 -1.12 -15.49 -3.80
C TYR A 519 -0.01 -15.13 -4.79
N TRP A 520 1.23 -15.61 -4.60
CA TRP A 520 2.36 -15.05 -5.36
C TRP A 520 2.63 -15.75 -6.70
N HIS A 521 2.54 -17.08 -6.77
CA HIS A 521 2.99 -17.88 -7.92
C HIS A 521 2.46 -17.36 -9.26
N LYS A 522 1.17 -17.03 -9.31
CA LYS A 522 0.48 -16.67 -10.55
C LYS A 522 0.65 -15.21 -10.96
N GLY A 523 1.22 -14.36 -10.10
CA GLY A 523 1.30 -12.93 -10.36
C GLY A 523 -0.06 -12.37 -10.78
N ASN A 524 -0.09 -11.44 -11.73
CA ASN A 524 -1.30 -10.82 -12.25
C ASN A 524 -2.05 -11.64 -13.33
N SER A 525 -1.70 -12.92 -13.53
CA SER A 525 -2.50 -13.82 -14.39
C SER A 525 -3.85 -14.19 -13.75
N VAL A 526 -4.01 -13.89 -12.46
CA VAL A 526 -5.25 -14.00 -11.69
C VAL A 526 -5.55 -12.65 -11.06
N ASN A 527 -6.83 -12.32 -10.93
CA ASN A 527 -7.24 -11.10 -10.25
C ASN A 527 -7.26 -11.28 -8.73
N HIS A 528 -7.48 -10.18 -8.00
CA HIS A 528 -7.49 -10.16 -6.54
C HIS A 528 -8.41 -11.23 -5.93
N ASN A 529 -9.68 -11.30 -6.37
CA ASN A 529 -10.64 -12.31 -5.91
C ASN A 529 -10.14 -13.74 -6.15
N GLY A 530 -9.58 -14.02 -7.34
CA GLY A 530 -9.09 -15.34 -7.70
C GLY A 530 -7.97 -15.85 -6.81
N THR A 531 -7.11 -14.95 -6.29
CA THR A 531 -6.08 -15.34 -5.31
C THR A 531 -6.70 -15.80 -3.99
N ILE A 532 -7.67 -15.04 -3.46
CA ILE A 532 -8.37 -15.32 -2.20
C ILE A 532 -9.19 -16.60 -2.29
N GLU A 533 -9.93 -16.80 -3.38
CA GLU A 533 -10.67 -18.05 -3.64
C GLU A 533 -9.72 -19.24 -3.72
N SER A 534 -8.53 -19.07 -4.31
CA SER A 534 -7.54 -20.15 -4.41
C SER A 534 -7.05 -20.61 -3.04
N LEU A 535 -6.83 -19.67 -2.10
CA LEU A 535 -6.36 -19.98 -0.76
C LEU A 535 -7.47 -20.47 0.17
N THR A 536 -8.57 -19.72 0.23
CA THR A 536 -9.61 -19.88 1.26
C THR A 536 -10.77 -20.77 0.81
N GLY A 537 -10.97 -20.93 -0.50
CA GLY A 537 -12.16 -21.57 -1.08
C GLY A 537 -13.43 -20.71 -1.00
N GLU A 538 -13.34 -19.48 -0.48
CA GLU A 538 -14.42 -18.51 -0.35
C GLU A 538 -14.12 -17.28 -1.21
N GLY A 539 -15.15 -16.73 -1.86
CA GLY A 539 -15.05 -15.47 -2.59
C GLY A 539 -14.71 -14.30 -1.67
N PHE A 540 -14.06 -13.28 -2.23
CA PHE A 540 -13.69 -12.06 -1.52
C PHE A 540 -14.90 -11.37 -0.91
N ASN A 541 -14.84 -11.02 0.38
CA ASN A 541 -15.92 -10.30 1.06
C ASN A 541 -15.47 -9.49 2.29
N ALA A 542 -16.34 -8.58 2.72
CA ALA A 542 -16.07 -7.62 3.79
C ALA A 542 -16.25 -8.17 5.22
N LYS A 543 -16.79 -9.38 5.37
CA LYS A 543 -17.29 -9.88 6.66
C LYS A 543 -16.21 -9.92 7.74
N TYR A 544 -15.04 -10.49 7.42
CA TYR A 544 -13.99 -10.76 8.41
C TYR A 544 -13.41 -9.47 9.00
N LEU A 545 -13.12 -8.46 8.16
CA LEU A 545 -12.69 -7.15 8.65
C LEU A 545 -13.81 -6.47 9.47
N ALA A 546 -15.07 -6.59 9.04
CA ALA A 546 -16.18 -5.99 9.76
C ALA A 546 -16.39 -6.62 11.14
N ASP A 547 -16.25 -7.95 11.27
CA ASP A 547 -16.34 -8.65 12.56
C ASP A 547 -15.26 -8.16 13.53
N GLU A 548 -14.03 -7.98 13.04
CA GLU A 548 -12.90 -7.46 13.81
C GLU A 548 -13.11 -6.00 14.23
N CYS A 549 -13.70 -5.17 13.36
CA CYS A 549 -14.11 -3.80 13.69
C CYS A 549 -15.24 -3.74 14.74
N ASN A 550 -16.03 -4.82 14.86
CA ASN A 550 -17.20 -4.90 15.73
C ASN A 550 -16.89 -5.48 17.12
N LEU A 551 -15.70 -6.02 17.35
CA LEU A 551 -15.27 -6.49 18.66
C LEU A 551 -15.27 -5.35 19.67
N SER A 552 -15.80 -5.61 20.86
CA SER A 552 -15.56 -4.77 22.03
C SER A 552 -14.09 -4.86 22.47
N PRO A 553 -13.56 -3.86 23.21
CA PRO A 553 -12.22 -3.95 23.80
C PRO A 553 -12.01 -5.20 24.64
N GLN A 554 -13.04 -5.66 25.36
CA GLN A 554 -12.98 -6.86 26.20
C GLN A 554 -12.85 -8.12 25.35
N GLU A 555 -13.60 -8.24 24.25
CA GLU A 555 -13.51 -9.38 23.33
C GLU A 555 -12.17 -9.40 22.60
N ALA A 556 -11.72 -8.25 22.09
CA ALA A 556 -10.41 -8.12 21.46
C ALA A 556 -9.27 -8.51 22.41
N TRP A 557 -9.30 -8.03 23.67
CA TRP A 557 -8.33 -8.44 24.68
C TRP A 557 -8.39 -9.93 24.98
N ALA A 558 -9.58 -10.53 25.09
CA ALA A 558 -9.71 -11.96 25.38
C ALA A 558 -9.08 -12.84 24.27
N ILE A 559 -9.22 -12.43 23.01
CA ILE A 559 -8.58 -13.10 21.86
C ILE A 559 -7.05 -13.02 21.98
N GLU A 560 -6.50 -11.83 22.24
CA GLU A 560 -5.06 -11.63 22.38
C GLU A 560 -4.48 -12.34 23.61
N GLU A 561 -5.19 -12.31 24.73
CA GLU A 561 -4.80 -13.04 25.96
C GLU A 561 -4.73 -14.56 25.71
N GLN A 562 -5.66 -15.09 24.91
CA GLN A 562 -5.61 -16.51 24.51
C GLN A 562 -4.38 -16.81 23.66
N LYS A 563 -4.03 -15.94 22.70
CA LYS A 563 -2.81 -16.09 21.90
C LYS A 563 -1.55 -16.10 22.79
N ILE A 564 -1.47 -15.19 23.77
CA ILE A 564 -0.37 -15.15 24.75
C ILE A 564 -0.29 -16.47 25.53
N LYS A 565 -1.40 -16.96 26.07
CA LYS A 565 -1.44 -18.22 26.85
C LYS A 565 -0.94 -19.42 26.04
N GLN A 566 -1.31 -19.47 24.76
CA GLN A 566 -0.93 -20.55 23.84
C GLN A 566 0.56 -20.53 23.46
N LEU A 567 1.30 -19.43 23.64
CA LEU A 567 2.75 -19.41 23.38
C LEU A 567 3.49 -20.51 24.13
N SER A 568 3.10 -20.78 25.37
CA SER A 568 3.73 -21.80 26.22
C SER A 568 3.53 -23.24 25.73
N THR A 569 2.53 -23.47 24.87
CA THR A 569 2.19 -24.81 24.37
C THR A 569 2.68 -25.05 22.95
N ARG A 570 3.05 -23.99 22.22
CA ARG A 570 3.54 -24.07 20.84
C ARG A 570 5.04 -24.36 20.82
N LYS A 571 5.47 -25.24 19.90
CA LYS A 571 6.89 -25.38 19.58
C LYS A 571 7.26 -24.25 18.62
N ARG A 572 8.18 -23.36 19.04
CA ARG A 572 8.68 -22.30 18.17
C ARG A 572 9.40 -22.89 16.96
N ALA A 573 9.05 -22.42 15.76
CA ALA A 573 9.70 -22.84 14.53
C ALA A 573 11.18 -22.40 14.51
N THR A 574 12.01 -23.18 13.82
CA THR A 574 13.38 -22.78 13.49
C THR A 574 13.33 -21.69 12.42
N VAL A 575 14.26 -20.75 12.46
CA VAL A 575 14.39 -19.74 11.40
C VAL A 575 14.90 -20.43 10.14
N ALA A 576 14.08 -20.52 9.11
CA ALA A 576 14.51 -20.98 7.79
C ALA A 576 15.33 -19.89 7.08
N ASP A 577 16.14 -20.30 6.10
CA ASP A 577 16.79 -19.34 5.21
C ASP A 577 15.73 -18.64 4.35
N LEU A 578 15.87 -17.33 4.21
CA LEU A 578 15.05 -16.52 3.31
C LEU A 578 15.36 -16.80 1.84
N ASN A 579 16.45 -17.51 1.52
CA ASN A 579 16.86 -17.84 0.15
C ASN A 579 17.01 -16.55 -0.70
N ALA A 580 17.75 -15.57 -0.19
CA ALA A 580 18.04 -14.30 -0.87
C ALA A 580 19.45 -13.80 -0.54
N LYS A 581 20.02 -13.02 -1.47
CA LYS A 581 21.18 -12.16 -1.22
C LYS A 581 20.67 -10.80 -0.76
N ILE A 582 21.12 -10.32 0.39
CA ILE A 582 20.57 -9.12 1.03
C ILE A 582 21.72 -8.15 1.32
N SER A 583 21.54 -6.91 0.88
CA SER A 583 22.44 -5.79 1.15
C SER A 583 21.65 -4.65 1.81
N ILE A 584 22.19 -4.09 2.89
CA ILE A 584 21.66 -2.92 3.58
C ILE A 584 22.54 -1.74 3.20
N VAL A 585 21.93 -0.66 2.70
CA VAL A 585 22.64 0.53 2.23
C VAL A 585 22.10 1.79 2.90
N ASP A 586 22.95 2.82 2.94
CA ASP A 586 22.54 4.21 3.12
C ASP A 586 23.07 5.02 1.93
N GLY A 587 22.19 5.24 0.95
CA GLY A 587 22.57 5.80 -0.35
C GLY A 587 23.57 4.89 -1.07
N ALA A 588 24.75 5.42 -1.37
CA ALA A 588 25.82 4.68 -2.05
C ALA A 588 26.68 3.82 -1.12
N THR A 589 26.48 3.91 0.20
CA THR A 589 27.32 3.22 1.19
C THR A 589 26.65 1.93 1.61
N GLU A 590 27.34 0.79 1.46
CA GLU A 590 26.88 -0.47 2.05
C GLU A 590 27.19 -0.51 3.54
N LEU A 591 26.17 -0.81 4.35
CA LEU A 591 26.25 -0.88 5.81
C LEU A 591 26.50 -2.32 6.30
N ALA A 592 25.82 -3.29 5.68
CA ALA A 592 25.90 -4.72 6.02
C ALA A 592 25.36 -5.58 4.86
N ASN A 593 25.80 -6.83 4.76
CA ASN A 593 25.26 -7.80 3.81
C ASN A 593 25.27 -9.23 4.38
N ASN A 594 24.57 -10.17 3.73
CA ASN A 594 24.48 -11.56 4.18
C ASN A 594 25.41 -12.56 3.47
N ASP A 595 26.50 -12.12 2.83
CA ASP A 595 27.43 -13.00 2.11
C ASP A 595 28.01 -14.12 3.00
N GLU A 596 28.21 -13.84 4.30
CA GLU A 596 28.63 -14.84 5.28
C GLU A 596 27.45 -15.51 5.99
N SER A 597 26.51 -14.72 6.53
CA SER A 597 25.26 -15.21 7.14
C SER A 597 24.30 -14.07 7.45
N ASN A 598 23.01 -14.39 7.57
CA ASN A 598 22.00 -13.43 8.05
C ASN A 598 22.29 -12.92 9.47
N ASN A 599 22.90 -13.75 10.34
CA ASN A 599 23.27 -13.34 11.70
C ASN A 599 24.33 -12.25 11.70
N LYS A 600 25.39 -12.41 10.89
CA LYS A 600 26.45 -11.42 10.77
C LYS A 600 25.92 -10.10 10.22
N MET A 601 25.10 -10.14 9.17
CA MET A 601 24.42 -8.96 8.63
C MET A 601 23.64 -8.20 9.71
N CYS A 602 22.85 -8.93 10.52
CA CYS A 602 22.07 -8.33 11.59
C CYS A 602 22.95 -7.74 12.70
N ASP A 603 24.04 -8.42 13.08
CA ASP A 603 24.99 -7.93 14.08
C ASP A 603 25.68 -6.64 13.62
N GLU A 604 26.10 -6.58 12.35
CA GLU A 604 26.74 -5.39 11.75
C GLU A 604 25.78 -4.21 11.66
N PHE A 605 24.54 -4.46 11.20
CA PHE A 605 23.51 -3.43 11.16
C PHE A 605 23.18 -2.89 12.56
N GLU A 606 22.99 -3.77 13.54
CA GLU A 606 22.75 -3.38 14.93
C GLU A 606 23.89 -2.54 15.50
N GLN A 607 25.14 -2.95 15.27
CA GLN A 607 26.32 -2.21 15.70
C GLN A 607 26.40 -0.83 15.05
N PHE A 608 26.09 -0.73 13.76
CA PHE A 608 26.05 0.55 13.06
C PHE A 608 25.00 1.49 13.65
N ILE A 609 23.76 1.02 13.82
CA ILE A 609 22.66 1.83 14.36
C ILE A 609 22.98 2.32 15.78
N VAL A 610 23.41 1.40 16.66
CA VAL A 610 23.78 1.77 18.04
C VAL A 610 24.99 2.71 18.05
N GLY A 611 25.98 2.50 17.18
CA GLY A 611 27.17 3.33 17.08
C GLY A 611 26.90 4.76 16.61
N GLN A 612 25.96 4.95 15.68
CA GLN A 612 25.62 6.26 15.10
C GLN A 612 24.53 7.01 15.89
N TYR A 613 23.51 6.30 16.37
CA TYR A 613 22.30 6.89 16.95
C TYR A 613 22.15 6.63 18.46
N GLY A 614 22.91 5.70 19.03
CA GLY A 614 22.96 5.43 20.48
C GLY A 614 21.84 4.55 21.03
N ARG A 615 20.93 4.03 20.19
CA ARG A 615 19.82 3.12 20.56
C ARG A 615 19.53 2.10 19.47
#